data_AF-A0A9X3D731-F1
#
_entry.id   AF-A0A9X3D731-F1
#
_cell.length_a   1.000
_cell.length_b   1.000
_cell.length_c   1.000
_cell.angle_alpha   90.00
_cell.angle_beta   90.00
_cell.angle_gamma   90.00
#
_symmetry.space_group_name_H-M   'P 1'
#
loop_
_entity.id
_entity.type
_entity.pdbx_description
1 polymer ?
#
loop_
_entity_poly.entity_id
_entity_poly.type
_entity_poly.pdbx_seq_one_letter_code
_entity_poly.pdbx_strand_id
1 'polypeptide(L)'
;MTEAADMTEATAAGSGGNRLHADLTELTELAEQVGAVHRDVDRLLDELDAVLGDADAAIGVDEGARAFRSGFAPRAHEIRGAAESAAAELERHRNLIRRGIGELDAADHDVALRLTKESR
;
A
#
# COMPACT_ATOMS: atom_id res chain seq x y z
N MET A 1 42.66 -30.74 -23.72
CA MET A 1 41.75 -31.00 -22.59
C MET A 1 41.16 -29.66 -22.19
N THR A 2 40.13 -29.23 -22.91
CA THR A 2 39.51 -27.91 -22.76
C THR A 2 38.01 -28.15 -22.64
N GLU A 3 37.50 -28.25 -21.42
CA GLU A 3 36.06 -28.20 -21.14
C GLU A 3 35.87 -28.08 -19.62
N ALA A 4 35.88 -26.84 -19.12
CA ALA A 4 35.50 -26.53 -17.74
C ALA A 4 34.95 -25.09 -17.60
N ALA A 5 34.54 -24.45 -18.70
CA ALA A 5 34.05 -23.07 -18.67
C ALA A 5 32.50 -22.99 -18.72
N ASP A 6 31.81 -24.05 -19.15
CA ASP A 6 30.39 -23.96 -19.55
C ASP A 6 29.37 -24.17 -18.41
N MET A 7 29.81 -24.57 -17.21
CA MET A 7 28.90 -24.86 -16.09
C MET A 7 28.63 -23.68 -15.14
N THR A 8 29.37 -22.58 -15.26
CA THR A 8 29.30 -21.47 -14.29
C THR A 8 28.26 -20.42 -14.68
N GLU A 9 27.90 -20.32 -15.95
CA GLU A 9 27.03 -19.24 -16.46
C GLU A 9 25.53 -19.56 -16.28
N ALA A 10 25.14 -20.85 -16.33
CA ALA A 10 23.75 -21.29 -16.15
C ALA A 10 23.22 -21.14 -14.71
N THR A 11 24.09 -21.05 -13.70
CA THR A 11 23.67 -20.93 -12.28
C THR A 11 23.43 -19.50 -11.84
N ALA A 12 24.06 -18.51 -12.48
CA ALA A 12 23.86 -17.10 -12.18
C ALA A 12 22.50 -16.58 -12.68
N ALA A 13 22.07 -17.01 -13.86
CA ALA A 13 20.77 -16.62 -14.43
C ALA A 13 19.58 -17.17 -13.62
N GLY A 14 19.66 -18.39 -13.10
CA GLY A 14 18.60 -18.99 -12.28
C GLY A 14 18.52 -18.44 -10.84
N SER A 15 19.64 -18.00 -10.27
CA SER A 15 19.69 -17.41 -8.92
C SER A 15 19.14 -15.99 -8.90
N GLY A 16 19.40 -15.19 -9.94
CA GLY A 16 18.88 -13.82 -10.08
C GLY A 16 17.35 -13.77 -10.27
N GLY A 17 16.79 -14.63 -11.14
CA GLY A 17 15.35 -14.69 -11.37
C GLY A 17 14.54 -15.17 -10.16
N ASN A 18 15.05 -16.18 -9.43
CA ASN A 18 14.38 -16.63 -8.20
C ASN A 18 14.38 -15.57 -7.10
N ARG A 19 15.45 -14.76 -7.01
CA ARG A 19 15.52 -13.65 -6.06
C ARG A 19 14.58 -12.53 -6.43
N LEU A 20 14.53 -12.13 -7.70
CA LEU A 20 13.59 -11.11 -8.16
C LEU A 20 12.13 -11.55 -7.94
N HIS A 21 11.80 -12.81 -8.21
CA HIS A 21 10.47 -13.34 -7.94
C HIS A 21 10.08 -13.31 -6.45
N ALA A 22 11.03 -13.62 -5.57
CA ALA A 22 10.83 -13.49 -4.12
C ALA A 22 10.63 -12.02 -3.72
N ASP A 23 11.46 -11.10 -4.23
CA ASP A 23 11.34 -9.66 -3.96
C ASP A 23 9.99 -9.11 -4.45
N LEU A 24 9.49 -9.55 -5.62
CA LEU A 24 8.16 -9.15 -6.13
C LEU A 24 7.00 -9.70 -5.29
N THR A 25 7.17 -10.90 -4.72
CA THR A 25 6.20 -11.49 -3.80
C THR A 25 6.12 -10.67 -2.51
N GLU A 26 7.27 -10.35 -1.91
CA GLU A 26 7.34 -9.51 -0.71
C GLU A 26 6.74 -8.11 -0.94
N LEU A 27 7.01 -7.49 -2.09
CA LEU A 27 6.41 -6.20 -2.46
C LEU A 27 4.89 -6.28 -2.66
N THR A 28 4.39 -7.41 -3.16
CA THR A 28 2.95 -7.65 -3.29
C THR A 28 2.30 -7.75 -1.92
N GLU A 29 2.88 -8.53 -1.01
CA GLU A 29 2.42 -8.64 0.38
C GLU A 29 2.44 -7.28 1.09
N LEU A 30 3.48 -6.48 0.90
CA LEU A 30 3.55 -5.12 1.43
C LEU A 30 2.41 -4.24 0.90
N ALA A 31 2.12 -4.29 -0.40
CA ALA A 31 1.01 -3.53 -1.00
C ALA A 31 -0.36 -3.97 -0.45
N GLU A 32 -0.52 -5.24 -0.12
CA GLU A 32 -1.71 -5.77 0.55
C GLU A 32 -1.81 -5.29 2.00
N GLN A 33 -0.71 -5.31 2.75
CA GLN A 33 -0.64 -4.79 4.12
C GLN A 33 -0.99 -3.30 4.17
N VAL A 34 -0.43 -2.48 3.27
CA VAL A 34 -0.78 -1.06 3.15
C VAL A 34 -2.28 -0.89 2.86
N GLY A 35 -2.85 -1.72 1.98
CA GLY A 35 -4.29 -1.72 1.70
C GLY A 35 -5.17 -2.20 2.86
N ALA A 36 -4.64 -3.04 3.75
CA ALA A 36 -5.33 -3.41 4.99
C ALA A 36 -5.35 -2.24 5.98
N VAL A 37 -4.21 -1.57 6.18
CA VAL A 37 -4.11 -0.38 7.04
C VAL A 37 -5.04 0.74 6.54
N HIS A 38 -5.13 0.96 5.22
CA HIS A 38 -6.10 1.92 4.66
C HIS A 38 -7.53 1.63 5.09
N ARG A 39 -7.97 0.37 4.97
CA ARG A 39 -9.33 -0.03 5.37
C ARG A 39 -9.57 0.10 6.87
N ASP A 40 -8.55 -0.13 7.69
CA ASP A 40 -8.65 0.09 9.13
C ASP A 40 -8.80 1.57 9.48
N VAL A 41 -8.15 2.47 8.74
CA VAL A 41 -8.33 3.93 8.89
C VAL A 41 -9.75 4.33 8.51
N ASP A 42 -10.28 3.83 7.38
CA ASP A 42 -11.66 4.10 6.97
C ASP A 42 -12.67 3.64 8.03
N ARG A 43 -12.48 2.41 8.56
CA ARG A 43 -13.33 1.88 9.64
C ARG A 43 -13.26 2.73 10.90
N LEU A 44 -12.06 3.19 11.29
CA LEU A 44 -11.88 4.06 12.46
C LEU A 44 -12.63 5.39 12.28
N LEU A 45 -12.62 5.94 11.07
CA LEU A 45 -13.35 7.18 10.76
C LEU A 45 -14.86 6.99 10.87
N ASP A 46 -15.40 5.87 10.37
CA ASP A 46 -16.82 5.54 10.51
C ASP A 46 -17.22 5.35 11.98
N GLU A 47 -16.39 4.68 12.77
CA GLU A 47 -16.60 4.51 14.22
C GLU A 47 -16.56 5.85 14.96
N LEU A 48 -15.63 6.73 14.60
CA LEU A 48 -15.56 8.08 15.17
C LEU A 48 -16.81 8.88 14.84
N ASP A 49 -17.26 8.89 13.59
CA ASP A 49 -18.46 9.61 13.17
C ASP A 49 -19.72 9.09 13.91
N ALA A 50 -19.81 7.77 14.12
CA ALA A 50 -20.89 7.18 14.90
C ALA A 50 -20.88 7.65 16.37
N VAL A 51 -19.72 7.59 17.04
CA VAL A 51 -19.59 8.03 18.45
C VAL A 51 -19.89 9.52 18.59
N LEU A 52 -19.47 10.35 17.63
CA LEU A 52 -19.77 11.78 17.62
C LEU A 52 -21.25 12.05 17.37
N GLY A 53 -21.89 11.28 16.50
CA GLY A 53 -23.34 11.32 16.29
C GLY A 53 -24.13 10.96 17.55
N ASP A 54 -23.73 9.91 18.26
CA ASP A 54 -24.34 9.50 19.52
C ASP A 54 -24.17 10.57 20.60
N ALA A 55 -22.99 11.18 20.69
CA ALA A 55 -22.74 12.30 21.60
C ALA A 55 -23.64 13.51 21.28
N ASP A 56 -23.80 13.87 20.00
CA ASP A 56 -24.70 14.97 19.61
C ASP A 56 -26.16 14.69 19.97
N ALA A 57 -26.63 13.45 19.72
CA ALA A 57 -27.97 13.03 20.08
C ALA A 57 -28.23 13.07 21.60
N ALA A 58 -27.22 12.72 22.41
CA ALA A 58 -27.32 12.70 23.87
C ALA A 58 -27.30 14.10 24.50
N ILE A 59 -26.61 15.07 23.89
CA ILE A 59 -26.37 16.40 24.47
C ILE A 59 -27.59 17.32 24.36
N GLY A 60 -28.61 16.97 23.56
CA GLY A 60 -29.86 17.73 23.45
C GLY A 60 -29.72 18.99 22.59
N VAL A 61 -30.71 19.89 22.64
CA VAL A 61 -30.84 21.04 21.69
C VAL A 61 -30.80 22.42 22.35
N ASP A 62 -30.49 22.49 23.64
CA ASP A 62 -30.39 23.75 24.36
C ASP A 62 -29.13 24.56 23.99
N GLU A 63 -28.99 25.74 24.60
CA GLU A 63 -27.91 26.67 24.28
C GLU A 63 -26.54 26.18 24.80
N GLY A 64 -26.52 25.44 25.91
CA GLY A 64 -25.32 24.77 26.43
C GLY A 64 -24.86 23.64 25.51
N ALA A 65 -25.81 22.87 24.98
CA ALA A 65 -25.61 21.84 23.97
C ALA A 65 -25.04 22.39 22.66
N ARG A 66 -25.52 23.55 22.20
CA ARG A 66 -24.95 24.23 21.02
C ARG A 66 -23.54 24.77 21.28
N ALA A 67 -23.29 25.34 22.45
CA ALA A 67 -21.97 25.86 22.81
C ALA A 67 -20.92 24.74 22.94
N PHE A 68 -21.30 23.61 23.52
CA PHE A 68 -20.45 22.41 23.57
C PHE A 68 -20.08 21.92 22.17
N ARG A 69 -21.09 21.77 21.30
CA ARG A 69 -20.89 21.37 19.90
C ARG A 69 -19.95 22.27 19.14
N SER A 70 -20.13 23.59 19.25
CA SER A 70 -19.29 24.53 18.50
C SER A 70 -17.82 24.47 18.91
N GLY A 71 -17.55 24.12 20.18
CA GLY A 71 -16.19 23.87 20.66
C GLY A 71 -15.59 22.54 20.20
N PHE A 72 -16.42 21.51 19.99
CA PHE A 72 -15.96 20.15 19.67
C PHE A 72 -15.88 19.86 18.16
N ALA A 73 -16.85 20.34 17.38
CA ALA A 73 -16.95 20.09 15.94
C ALA A 73 -15.68 20.45 15.14
N PRO A 74 -14.97 21.56 15.42
CA PRO A 74 -13.72 21.87 14.73
C PRO A 74 -12.64 20.80 14.94
N ARG A 75 -12.50 20.27 16.16
CA ARG A 75 -11.52 19.23 16.48
C ARG A 75 -11.85 17.91 15.82
N ALA A 76 -13.13 17.52 15.81
CA ALA A 76 -13.60 16.35 15.08
C ALA A 76 -13.29 16.46 13.58
N HIS A 77 -13.55 17.61 12.97
CA HIS A 77 -13.20 17.87 11.56
C HIS A 77 -11.70 17.82 11.29
N GLU A 78 -10.87 18.37 12.18
CA GLU A 78 -9.40 18.31 12.07
C GLU A 78 -8.90 16.85 12.10
N ILE A 79 -9.41 16.04 13.05
CA ILE A 79 -9.06 14.62 13.15
C ILE A 79 -9.46 13.87 11.88
N ARG A 80 -10.69 14.11 11.39
CA ARG A 80 -11.20 13.50 10.16
C ARG A 80 -10.33 13.85 8.96
N GLY A 81 -10.02 15.14 8.77
CA GLY A 81 -9.19 15.59 7.66
C GLY A 81 -7.76 15.02 7.71
N ALA A 82 -7.18 14.87 8.91
CA ALA A 82 -5.87 14.25 9.07
C ALA A 82 -5.90 12.76 8.71
N ALA A 83 -6.94 12.02 9.13
CA ALA A 83 -7.10 10.62 8.81
C ALA A 83 -7.39 10.37 7.32
N GLU A 84 -8.26 11.18 6.70
CA GLU A 84 -8.51 11.15 5.26
C GLU A 84 -7.22 11.43 4.45
N SER A 85 -6.41 12.38 4.90
CA SER A 85 -5.12 12.69 4.28
C SER A 85 -4.14 11.51 4.37
N ALA A 86 -4.08 10.86 5.55
CA ALA A 86 -3.25 9.68 5.75
C ALA A 86 -3.72 8.49 4.89
N ALA A 87 -5.03 8.23 4.83
CA ALA A 87 -5.60 7.20 3.96
C ALA A 87 -5.24 7.45 2.50
N ALA A 88 -5.40 8.69 2.02
CA ALA A 88 -5.07 9.06 0.65
C ALA A 88 -3.57 8.85 0.33
N GLU A 89 -2.65 9.12 1.27
CA GLU A 89 -1.23 8.84 1.08
C GLU A 89 -0.90 7.35 1.07
N LEU A 90 -1.55 6.55 1.94
CA LEU A 90 -1.39 5.09 1.94
C LEU A 90 -1.82 4.48 0.61
N GLU A 91 -2.97 4.92 0.07
CA GLU A 91 -3.45 4.44 -1.23
C GLU A 91 -2.54 4.90 -2.38
N ARG A 92 -2.01 6.14 -2.33
CA ARG A 92 -0.98 6.59 -3.28
C ARG A 92 0.26 5.71 -3.23
N HIS A 93 0.78 5.44 -2.03
CA HIS A 93 1.97 4.62 -1.84
C HIS A 93 1.77 3.19 -2.34
N ARG A 94 0.62 2.58 -2.02
CA ARG A 94 0.23 1.26 -2.54
C ARG A 94 0.19 1.22 -4.06
N ASN A 95 -0.36 2.25 -4.71
CA ASN A 95 -0.42 2.32 -6.16
C ASN A 95 0.97 2.48 -6.79
N LEU A 96 1.90 3.21 -6.14
CA LEU A 96 3.29 3.28 -6.57
C LEU A 96 4.01 1.93 -6.46
N ILE A 97 3.81 1.19 -5.36
CA ILE A 97 4.39 -0.16 -5.20
C ILE A 97 3.91 -1.08 -6.32
N ARG A 98 2.59 -1.13 -6.56
CA ARG A 98 1.99 -1.96 -7.62
C ARG A 98 2.50 -1.62 -9.01
N ARG A 99 2.65 -0.33 -9.29
CA ARG A 99 3.25 0.12 -10.54
C ARG A 99 4.70 -0.35 -10.66
N GLY A 100 5.50 -0.19 -9.61
CA GLY A 100 6.89 -0.65 -9.58
C GLY A 100 7.03 -2.16 -9.81
N ILE A 101 6.16 -2.96 -9.20
CA ILE A 101 6.08 -4.42 -9.44
C ILE A 101 5.85 -4.70 -10.92
N GLY A 102 4.88 -4.04 -11.55
CA GLY A 102 4.59 -4.23 -12.98
C GLY A 102 5.72 -3.78 -13.91
N GLU A 103 6.44 -2.72 -13.56
CA GLU A 103 7.61 -2.25 -14.32
C GLU A 103 8.79 -3.24 -14.20
N LEU A 104 9.01 -3.83 -13.02
CA LEU A 104 10.03 -4.85 -12.80
C LEU A 104 9.73 -6.17 -13.52
N ASP A 105 8.49 -6.64 -13.45
CA ASP A 105 8.05 -7.87 -14.14
C ASP A 105 8.19 -7.76 -15.66
N ALA A 106 7.81 -6.60 -16.23
CA ALA A 106 8.01 -6.32 -17.65
C ALA A 106 9.50 -6.29 -18.05
N ALA A 107 10.35 -5.68 -17.21
CA ALA A 107 11.79 -5.64 -17.45
C ALA A 107 12.43 -7.04 -17.41
N ASP A 108 12.01 -7.89 -16.46
CA ASP A 108 12.48 -9.28 -16.36
C ASP A 108 12.09 -10.09 -17.60
N HIS A 109 10.84 -9.96 -18.05
CA HIS A 109 10.35 -10.59 -19.27
C HIS A 109 11.15 -10.16 -20.51
N ASP A 110 11.45 -8.87 -20.65
CA ASP A 110 12.26 -8.34 -21.75
C ASP A 110 13.70 -8.90 -21.74
N VAL A 111 14.30 -9.04 -20.56
CA VAL A 111 15.63 -9.66 -20.41
C VAL A 111 15.58 -11.14 -20.81
N ALA A 112 14.58 -11.89 -20.34
CA ALA A 112 14.40 -13.30 -20.70
C ALA A 112 14.24 -13.51 -22.22
N LEU A 113 13.49 -12.62 -22.89
CA LEU A 113 13.32 -12.64 -24.34
C LEU A 113 14.62 -12.35 -25.10
N ARG A 114 15.49 -11.47 -24.60
CA ARG A 114 16.80 -11.17 -25.22
C ARG A 114 17.76 -12.35 -25.08
N LEU A 115 17.88 -12.93 -23.89
CA LEU A 115 18.76 -14.09 -23.64
C LEU A 115 18.36 -15.31 -24.49
N THR A 116 17.06 -15.54 -24.66
CA THR A 116 16.54 -16.63 -25.51
C THR A 116 16.87 -16.43 -26.99
N LYS A 117 16.96 -15.17 -27.46
CA LYS A 117 17.32 -14.84 -28.85
C LYS A 117 18.82 -14.95 -29.11
N GLU A 118 19.66 -14.61 -28.14
CA GLU A 118 21.12 -14.70 -28.27
C GLU A 118 21.65 -16.14 -28.18
N SER A 119 20.90 -17.04 -27.54
CA SER A 119 21.24 -18.45 -27.37
C SER A 119 20.81 -19.35 -28.55
N ARG A 120 20.36 -18.77 -29.68
CA ARG A 120 19.78 -19.47 -30.84
C ARG A 120 20.50 -19.13 -32.13
#